data_AF-A0A8J2KG56-F1
#
_entry.id   AF-A0A8J2KG56-F1
#
_cell.length_a   1.000
_cell.length_b   1.000
_cell.length_c   1.000
_cell.angle_alpha   90.00
_cell.angle_beta   90.00
_cell.angle_gamma   90.00
#
_symmetry.space_group_name_H-M   'P 1'
#
loop_
_entity.id
_entity.type
_entity.pdbx_description
1 polymer ?
#
loop_
_entity_poly.entity_id
_entity_poly.type
_entity_poly.pdbx_seq_one_letter_code
_entity_poly.pdbx_strand_id
1 'polypeptide(L)'
;AASTVAKKYVYGFSNILIRTLEGLGEGIIRKNITVRELIFEGMDIHPLYATLGDYFSPGGSPAQFVGDTFAYLNGRNASHTGEFKVRSGVKDSSQFGKIVTWNGKKELDFWTDESLPEEQQYCNKFNGSDGSIHPPFMTKDRKLFAYYPLICRSLNFEYSRET
;
A
#
# COMPACT_ATOMS: atom_id res chain seq x y z
N ALA A 1 -12.01 -33.42 22.48
CA ALA A 1 -11.34 -34.38 21.58
C ALA A 1 -11.00 -33.82 20.18
N ALA A 2 -11.59 -32.70 19.72
CA ALA A 2 -11.31 -32.12 18.40
C ALA A 2 -10.03 -31.25 18.30
N SER A 3 -9.41 -30.84 19.42
CA SER A 3 -8.27 -29.90 19.44
C SER A 3 -6.89 -30.54 19.18
N THR A 4 -6.75 -31.86 19.34
CA THR A 4 -5.48 -32.57 19.12
C THR A 4 -5.36 -33.10 17.69
N VAL A 5 -6.50 -33.43 17.08
CA VAL A 5 -6.57 -33.90 15.69
C VAL A 5 -6.30 -32.74 14.72
N ALA A 6 -6.92 -31.57 14.93
CA ALA A 6 -6.68 -30.39 14.09
C ALA A 6 -5.21 -29.95 14.06
N LYS A 7 -4.50 -29.96 15.20
CA LYS A 7 -3.06 -29.63 15.22
C LYS A 7 -2.23 -30.64 14.43
N LYS A 8 -2.51 -31.94 14.55
CA LYS A 8 -1.75 -32.99 13.83
C LYS A 8 -1.93 -32.93 12.31
N TYR A 9 -3.13 -32.56 11.83
CA TYR A 9 -3.39 -32.37 10.41
C TYR A 9 -2.87 -31.03 9.87
N VAL A 10 -2.90 -29.95 10.65
CA VAL A 10 -2.30 -28.65 10.27
C VAL A 10 -0.79 -28.76 10.07
N TYR A 11 -0.06 -29.47 10.95
CA TYR A 11 1.38 -29.69 10.80
C TYR A 11 1.74 -30.64 9.64
N GLY A 12 0.93 -31.68 9.39
CA GLY A 12 1.13 -32.57 8.25
C GLY A 12 0.88 -31.87 6.92
N PHE A 13 -0.17 -31.06 6.87
CA PHE A 13 -0.56 -30.25 5.72
C PHE A 13 0.47 -29.16 5.41
N SER A 14 0.96 -28.45 6.42
CA SER A 14 2.01 -27.44 6.23
C SER A 14 3.29 -28.06 5.68
N ASN A 15 3.67 -29.27 6.12
CA ASN A 15 4.88 -29.94 5.64
C ASN A 15 4.79 -30.37 4.18
N ILE A 16 3.62 -30.82 3.72
CA ILE A 16 3.40 -31.16 2.30
C ILE A 16 3.50 -29.89 1.46
N LEU A 17 2.80 -28.82 1.86
CA LEU A 17 2.84 -27.54 1.17
C LEU A 17 4.25 -26.97 1.09
N ILE A 18 4.99 -26.97 2.20
CA ILE A 18 6.38 -26.49 2.26
C ILE A 18 7.27 -27.32 1.33
N ARG A 19 7.16 -28.65 1.35
CA ARG A 19 7.96 -29.52 0.47
C ARG A 19 7.62 -29.34 -1.01
N THR A 20 6.34 -29.13 -1.34
CA THR A 20 5.92 -28.84 -2.71
C THR A 20 6.54 -27.52 -3.18
N LEU A 21 6.45 -26.46 -2.36
CA LEU A 21 7.08 -25.18 -2.65
C LEU A 21 8.60 -25.30 -2.80
N GLU A 22 9.28 -25.95 -1.85
CA GLU A 22 10.73 -26.21 -1.93
C GLU A 22 11.12 -26.99 -3.18
N GLY A 23 10.32 -27.99 -3.58
CA GLY A 23 10.50 -28.76 -4.81
C GLY A 23 10.33 -27.95 -6.09
N LEU A 24 9.54 -26.87 -6.04
CA LEU A 24 9.40 -25.88 -7.12
C LEU A 24 10.50 -24.80 -7.07
N GLY A 25 11.45 -24.88 -6.13
CA GLY A 25 12.47 -23.87 -5.92
C GLY A 25 11.97 -22.63 -5.15
N GLU A 26 10.75 -22.67 -4.62
CA GLU A 26 10.21 -21.64 -3.76
C GLU A 26 10.74 -21.77 -2.34
N GLY A 27 11.06 -20.63 -1.73
CA GLY A 27 11.51 -20.58 -0.36
C GLY A 27 11.25 -19.22 0.25
N ILE A 28 11.32 -19.15 1.58
CA ILE A 28 11.13 -17.89 2.33
C ILE A 28 12.15 -16.84 1.88
N ILE A 29 13.36 -17.27 1.51
CA ILE A 29 14.42 -16.42 1.00
C ILE A 29 14.76 -16.86 -0.41
N ARG A 30 14.44 -16.02 -1.39
CA ARG A 30 14.93 -16.19 -2.77
C ARG A 30 16.31 -15.56 -2.92
N LYS A 31 17.22 -16.29 -3.53
CA LYS A 31 18.59 -15.84 -3.85
C LYS A 31 18.69 -15.61 -5.36
N ASN A 32 19.77 -14.94 -5.79
CA ASN A 32 20.05 -14.66 -7.20
C ASN A 32 18.98 -13.79 -7.89
N ILE A 33 18.33 -12.91 -7.14
CA ILE A 33 17.41 -11.89 -7.67
C ILE A 33 18.21 -10.61 -7.86
N THR A 34 18.12 -10.02 -9.05
CA THR A 34 18.72 -8.72 -9.35
C THR A 34 17.91 -7.60 -8.71
N VAL A 35 18.57 -6.45 -8.50
CA VAL A 35 17.89 -5.24 -8.04
C VAL A 35 16.77 -4.81 -9.01
N ARG A 36 16.96 -5.06 -10.31
CA ARG A 36 15.99 -4.70 -11.35
C ARG A 36 14.71 -5.55 -11.25
N GLU A 37 14.85 -6.85 -11.05
CA GLU A 37 13.74 -7.78 -10.82
C GLU A 37 12.99 -7.44 -9.55
N LEU A 38 13.71 -7.19 -8.44
CA LEU A 38 13.07 -6.89 -7.15
C LEU A 38 12.30 -5.57 -7.16
N ILE A 39 12.83 -4.53 -7.83
CA ILE A 39 12.23 -3.20 -7.79
C ILE A 39 11.20 -2.99 -8.90
N PHE A 40 11.47 -3.42 -10.14
CA PHE A 40 10.70 -2.99 -11.33
C PHE A 40 10.15 -4.12 -12.19
N GLU A 41 10.97 -5.08 -12.62
CA GLU A 41 10.54 -6.11 -13.59
C GLU A 41 9.61 -7.14 -12.97
N GLY A 42 9.80 -7.40 -11.68
CA GLY A 42 9.02 -8.36 -10.92
C GLY A 42 9.60 -9.76 -10.98
N MET A 43 9.54 -10.43 -9.83
CA MET A 43 9.84 -11.85 -9.70
C MET A 43 8.58 -12.66 -9.98
N ASP A 44 8.70 -13.75 -10.74
CA ASP A 44 7.58 -14.68 -10.97
C ASP A 44 7.09 -15.28 -9.64
N ILE A 45 5.80 -15.14 -9.35
CA ILE A 45 5.16 -15.74 -8.16
C ILE A 45 4.14 -16.81 -8.53
N HIS A 46 4.04 -17.19 -9.80
CA HIS A 46 3.13 -18.22 -10.27
C HIS A 46 3.23 -19.53 -9.50
N PRO A 47 4.43 -20.11 -9.28
CA PRO A 47 4.54 -21.36 -8.53
C PRO A 47 4.01 -21.25 -7.10
N LEU A 48 4.22 -20.10 -6.45
CA LEU A 48 3.74 -19.83 -5.10
C LEU A 48 2.22 -19.74 -5.06
N TYR A 49 1.59 -18.87 -5.86
CA TYR A 49 0.15 -18.68 -5.77
C TYR A 49 -0.64 -19.81 -6.41
N ALA A 50 -0.12 -20.50 -7.44
CA ALA A 50 -0.78 -21.68 -8.01
C ALA A 50 -0.86 -22.79 -6.95
N THR A 51 0.26 -23.05 -6.27
CA THR A 51 0.30 -24.02 -5.16
C THR A 51 -0.64 -23.60 -4.04
N LEU A 52 -0.70 -22.32 -3.65
CA LEU A 52 -1.65 -21.85 -2.63
C LEU A 52 -3.11 -21.85 -3.10
N GLY A 53 -3.36 -21.56 -4.37
CA GLY A 53 -4.68 -21.45 -4.99
C GLY A 53 -5.40 -22.78 -5.08
N ASP A 54 -4.66 -23.86 -5.32
CA ASP A 54 -5.14 -25.24 -5.21
C ASP A 54 -5.70 -25.58 -3.81
N TYR A 55 -5.31 -24.82 -2.78
CA TYR A 55 -5.67 -25.08 -1.37
C TYR A 55 -6.55 -24.04 -0.70
N PHE A 56 -6.45 -22.74 -1.03
CA PHE A 56 -7.09 -21.65 -0.26
C PHE A 56 -8.19 -20.89 -1.01
N SER A 57 -8.20 -20.88 -2.35
CA SER A 57 -9.35 -20.47 -3.19
C SER A 57 -9.00 -20.51 -4.68
N PRO A 58 -9.90 -20.98 -5.56
CA PRO A 58 -9.73 -20.89 -7.01
C PRO A 58 -9.99 -19.44 -7.45
N GLY A 59 -8.94 -18.61 -7.54
CA GLY A 59 -9.12 -17.17 -7.79
C GLY A 59 -8.01 -16.44 -8.54
N GLY A 60 -6.98 -17.15 -9.02
CA GLY A 60 -5.84 -16.52 -9.71
C GLY A 60 -4.98 -15.65 -8.79
N SER A 61 -3.97 -14.98 -9.36
CA SER A 61 -3.16 -14.02 -8.60
C SER A 61 -4.02 -12.83 -8.17
N PRO A 62 -3.89 -12.35 -6.93
CA PRO A 62 -4.48 -11.08 -6.52
C PRO A 62 -4.14 -9.93 -7.49
N ALA A 63 -5.10 -9.04 -7.76
CA ALA A 63 -4.99 -8.00 -8.80
C ALA A 63 -3.78 -7.06 -8.65
N GLN A 64 -3.17 -6.99 -7.46
CA GLN A 64 -1.93 -6.25 -7.22
C GLN A 64 -0.69 -6.86 -7.88
N PHE A 65 -0.73 -8.13 -8.27
CA PHE A 65 0.38 -8.81 -8.94
C PHE A 65 0.18 -8.74 -10.46
N VAL A 66 0.51 -7.58 -11.02
CA VAL A 66 0.41 -7.34 -12.46
C VAL A 66 1.28 -8.35 -13.21
N GLY A 67 0.66 -9.15 -14.07
CA GLY A 67 1.37 -10.15 -14.88
C GLY A 67 1.98 -11.29 -14.07
N ASP A 68 1.35 -11.68 -12.94
CA ASP A 68 1.82 -12.77 -12.08
C ASP A 68 3.20 -12.56 -11.46
N THR A 69 3.64 -11.30 -11.38
CA THR A 69 4.93 -10.94 -10.78
C THR A 69 4.81 -10.06 -9.55
N PHE A 70 5.80 -10.17 -8.67
CA PHE A 70 5.98 -9.30 -7.52
C PHE A 70 7.23 -8.43 -7.68
N ALA A 71 7.05 -7.11 -7.65
CA ALA A 71 8.11 -6.10 -7.52
C ALA A 71 7.59 -4.94 -6.66
N TYR A 72 8.47 -4.24 -5.95
CA TYR A 72 8.08 -3.11 -5.11
C TYR A 72 7.37 -1.98 -5.88
N LEU A 73 7.81 -1.72 -7.10
CA LEU A 73 7.27 -0.69 -7.99
C LEU A 73 6.68 -1.31 -9.27
N ASN A 74 6.18 -2.56 -9.20
CA ASN A 74 5.55 -3.23 -10.34
C ASN A 74 4.43 -2.35 -10.92
N GLY A 75 4.39 -2.23 -12.24
CA GLY A 75 3.41 -1.42 -12.97
C GLY A 75 3.50 0.09 -12.76
N ARG A 76 4.51 0.61 -12.04
CA ARG A 76 4.61 2.06 -11.74
C ARG A 76 5.31 2.88 -12.82
N ASN A 77 6.14 2.25 -13.65
CA ASN A 77 6.87 2.95 -14.70
C ASN A 77 5.91 3.55 -15.74
N ALA A 78 6.08 4.83 -16.07
CA ALA A 78 5.22 5.58 -16.98
C ALA A 78 3.71 5.52 -16.63
N SER A 79 3.38 5.33 -15.35
CA SER A 79 2.01 5.31 -14.84
C SER A 79 1.75 6.51 -13.92
N HIS A 80 0.47 6.80 -13.63
CA HIS A 80 0.10 7.80 -12.63
C HIS A 80 -0.45 7.13 -11.35
N THR A 81 -0.19 7.75 -10.20
CA THR A 81 -0.66 7.26 -8.90
C THR A 81 -2.17 7.52 -8.64
N GLY A 82 -2.87 8.14 -9.60
CA GLY A 82 -4.30 8.41 -9.53
C GLY A 82 -4.63 9.86 -9.88
N GLU A 83 -5.92 10.15 -10.01
CA GLU A 83 -6.41 11.49 -10.33
C GLU A 83 -6.60 12.31 -9.05
N PHE A 84 -5.96 13.48 -8.99
CA PHE A 84 -6.13 14.43 -7.91
C PHE A 84 -7.00 15.60 -8.37
N LYS A 85 -8.05 15.89 -7.60
CA LYS A 85 -8.75 17.16 -7.68
C LYS A 85 -8.22 18.06 -6.58
N VAL A 86 -7.62 19.19 -6.96
CA VAL A 86 -7.00 20.14 -6.01
C VAL A 86 -7.66 21.51 -6.09
N ARG A 87 -7.54 22.29 -5.02
CA ARG A 87 -7.99 23.68 -5.00
C ARG A 87 -6.95 24.59 -5.66
N SER A 88 -7.38 25.38 -6.64
CA SER A 88 -6.52 26.31 -7.39
C SER A 88 -6.09 27.55 -6.60
N GLY A 89 -6.70 27.82 -5.44
CA GLY A 89 -6.36 28.97 -4.60
C GLY A 89 -6.88 30.34 -5.09
N VAL A 90 -7.56 30.41 -6.24
CA VAL A 90 -8.02 31.70 -6.84
C VAL A 90 -8.94 32.50 -5.91
N LYS A 91 -9.84 31.82 -5.17
CA LYS A 91 -10.77 32.48 -4.24
C LYS A 91 -10.17 32.68 -2.84
N ASP A 92 -9.25 31.82 -2.46
CA ASP A 92 -8.62 31.79 -1.14
C ASP A 92 -7.25 31.12 -1.28
N SER A 93 -6.19 31.92 -1.19
CA SER A 93 -4.81 31.47 -1.33
C SER A 93 -4.40 30.48 -0.25
N SER A 94 -5.04 30.50 0.93
CA SER A 94 -4.78 29.55 2.02
C SER A 94 -5.14 28.11 1.67
N GLN A 95 -5.93 27.93 0.59
CA GLN A 95 -6.40 26.64 0.10
C GLN A 95 -5.60 26.10 -1.08
N PHE A 96 -4.64 26.88 -1.60
CA PHE A 96 -3.86 26.50 -2.77
C PHE A 96 -3.22 25.12 -2.61
N GLY A 97 -3.42 24.26 -3.62
CA GLY A 97 -2.85 22.91 -3.67
C GLY A 97 -3.52 21.89 -2.75
N LYS A 98 -4.50 22.28 -1.91
CA LYS A 98 -5.18 21.32 -1.03
C LYS A 98 -6.01 20.33 -1.84
N ILE A 99 -5.91 19.06 -1.47
CA ILE A 99 -6.63 17.96 -2.11
C ILE A 99 -8.11 18.02 -1.72
N VAL A 100 -8.97 17.83 -2.71
CA VAL A 100 -10.43 17.71 -2.57
C VAL A 100 -10.86 16.26 -2.72
N THR A 101 -10.33 15.59 -3.74
CA THR A 101 -10.55 14.16 -3.97
C THR A 101 -9.32 13.49 -4.57
N TRP A 102 -9.16 12.20 -4.31
CA TRP A 102 -8.25 11.31 -5.01
C TRP A 102 -9.05 10.14 -5.60
N ASN A 103 -8.92 9.90 -6.90
CA ASN A 103 -9.72 8.91 -7.65
C ASN A 103 -11.24 9.04 -7.39
N GLY A 104 -11.75 10.28 -7.37
CA GLY A 104 -13.15 10.59 -7.09
C GLY A 104 -13.60 10.43 -5.63
N LYS A 105 -12.80 9.80 -4.76
CA LYS A 105 -13.11 9.64 -3.33
C LYS A 105 -12.73 10.90 -2.56
N LYS A 106 -13.53 11.23 -1.53
CA LYS A 106 -13.28 12.36 -0.60
C LYS A 106 -12.50 11.97 0.64
N GLU A 107 -12.39 10.68 0.90
CA GLU A 107 -11.65 10.09 2.02
C GLU A 107 -11.22 8.67 1.65
N LEU A 108 -10.29 8.14 2.43
CA LEU A 108 -9.83 6.77 2.38
C LEU A 108 -10.84 5.84 3.08
N ASP A 109 -10.74 4.56 2.76
CA ASP A 109 -11.51 3.47 3.37
C ASP A 109 -10.61 2.39 3.99
N PHE A 110 -9.31 2.66 4.09
CA PHE A 110 -8.32 1.70 4.59
C PHE A 110 -8.23 1.65 6.12
N TRP A 111 -8.41 2.80 6.78
CA TRP A 111 -8.22 2.92 8.22
C TRP A 111 -9.58 2.82 8.90
N THR A 112 -10.05 1.59 9.11
CA THR A 112 -11.19 1.31 9.98
C THR A 112 -10.67 0.91 11.34
N ASP A 113 -11.10 1.60 12.39
CA ASP A 113 -10.98 1.09 13.74
C ASP A 113 -12.34 1.21 14.42
N GLU A 114 -13.05 0.08 14.52
CA GLU A 114 -14.37 0.00 15.15
C GLU A 114 -14.33 0.32 16.65
N SER A 115 -13.15 0.36 17.26
CA SER A 115 -12.96 0.64 18.68
C SER A 115 -12.66 2.11 18.98
N LEU A 116 -12.54 2.95 17.95
CA LEU A 116 -12.09 4.32 18.08
C LEU A 116 -13.26 5.33 17.91
N PRO A 117 -13.41 6.34 18.78
CA PRO A 117 -14.40 7.41 18.62
C PRO A 117 -14.35 8.11 17.26
N GLU A 118 -15.47 8.71 16.85
CA GLU A 118 -15.72 9.30 15.52
C GLU A 118 -14.60 10.28 15.07
N GLU A 119 -13.97 10.96 16.00
CA GLU A 119 -12.82 11.85 15.81
C GLU A 119 -11.54 11.17 15.29
N GLN A 120 -11.41 9.85 15.42
CA GLN A 120 -10.33 9.03 14.84
C GLN A 120 -10.61 8.55 13.40
N GLN A 121 -11.80 8.83 12.84
CA GLN A 121 -12.02 8.82 11.38
C GLN A 121 -11.12 9.81 10.64
N TYR A 122 -10.43 10.70 11.36
CA TYR A 122 -9.39 11.59 10.84
C TYR A 122 -8.31 10.86 10.01
N CYS A 123 -7.97 9.60 10.36
CA CYS A 123 -6.96 8.81 9.64
C CYS A 123 -7.29 8.61 8.15
N ASN A 124 -8.57 8.64 7.78
CA ASN A 124 -9.01 8.51 6.40
C ASN A 124 -9.06 9.83 5.64
N LYS A 125 -8.86 10.99 6.29
CA LYS A 125 -8.98 12.28 5.63
C LYS A 125 -7.76 12.59 4.77
N PHE A 126 -8.01 13.17 3.60
CA PHE A 126 -6.99 13.83 2.79
C PHE A 126 -6.67 15.19 3.41
N ASN A 127 -5.53 15.29 4.09
CA ASN A 127 -5.11 16.52 4.75
C ASN A 127 -4.00 17.20 3.94
N GLY A 128 -4.21 18.48 3.62
CA GLY A 128 -3.23 19.30 2.93
C GLY A 128 -3.11 18.99 1.43
N SER A 129 -1.89 19.10 0.90
CA SER A 129 -1.58 18.94 -0.54
C SER A 129 -1.03 17.54 -0.84
N ASP A 130 -0.42 17.36 -2.00
CA ASP A 130 0.37 16.17 -2.37
C ASP A 130 1.84 16.25 -1.90
N GLY A 131 2.21 17.35 -1.23
CA GLY A 131 3.58 17.60 -0.76
C GLY A 131 4.51 18.27 -1.78
N SER A 132 4.07 18.48 -3.03
CA SER A 132 4.86 19.19 -4.05
C SER A 132 4.70 20.71 -3.98
N ILE A 133 3.52 21.15 -3.52
CA ILE A 133 3.15 22.56 -3.39
C ILE A 133 2.48 22.83 -2.05
N HIS A 134 2.60 24.05 -1.54
CA HIS A 134 1.96 24.48 -0.29
C HIS A 134 1.35 25.89 -0.45
N PRO A 135 0.35 26.24 0.39
CA PRO A 135 -0.17 27.60 0.43
C PRO A 135 0.93 28.65 0.67
N PRO A 136 0.82 29.85 0.08
CA PRO A 136 1.81 30.92 0.27
C PRO A 136 1.78 31.48 1.70
N PHE A 137 2.81 32.28 2.02
CA PHE A 137 2.96 33.00 3.30
C PHE A 137 3.01 32.07 4.52
N MET A 138 3.79 30.99 4.42
CA MET A 138 3.98 30.03 5.51
C MET A 138 4.71 30.67 6.70
N THR A 139 4.28 30.30 7.91
CA THR A 139 4.90 30.69 9.19
C THR A 139 5.50 29.47 9.88
N LYS A 140 6.44 29.69 10.81
CA LYS A 140 7.18 28.61 11.49
C LYS A 140 6.32 27.75 12.42
N ASP A 141 5.24 28.32 12.94
CA ASP A 141 4.26 27.65 13.81
C ASP A 141 3.25 26.79 13.02
N ARG A 142 3.18 26.96 11.70
CA ARG A 142 2.18 26.28 10.87
C ARG A 142 2.64 24.88 10.49
N LYS A 143 1.85 23.87 10.89
CA LYS A 143 2.01 22.49 10.42
C LYS A 143 1.61 22.36 8.95
N LEU A 144 2.45 21.69 8.17
CA LEU A 144 2.14 21.28 6.81
C LEU A 144 1.55 19.89 6.81
N PHE A 145 0.61 19.63 5.91
CA PHE A 145 0.05 18.30 5.72
C PHE A 145 0.20 17.90 4.26
N ALA A 146 0.44 16.62 4.02
CA ALA A 146 0.41 16.05 2.68
C ALA A 146 -0.17 14.65 2.70
N TYR A 147 -1.00 14.33 1.72
CA TYR A 147 -1.44 12.98 1.44
C TYR A 147 -0.52 12.32 0.42
N TYR A 148 -0.03 11.11 0.75
CA TYR A 148 0.88 10.37 -0.11
C TYR A 148 0.31 8.96 -0.38
N PRO A 149 -0.19 8.67 -1.60
CA PRO A 149 -0.87 7.41 -1.86
C PRO A 149 -0.01 6.16 -1.65
N LEU A 150 1.33 6.26 -1.80
CA LEU A 150 2.24 5.11 -1.61
C LEU A 150 2.19 4.55 -0.18
N ILE A 151 1.97 5.40 0.83
CA ILE A 151 1.89 5.01 2.24
C ILE A 151 0.44 4.99 2.75
N CYS A 152 -0.52 5.16 1.85
CA CYS A 152 -1.96 5.08 2.11
C CYS A 152 -2.48 6.02 3.22
N ARG A 153 -1.83 7.15 3.51
CA ARG A 153 -2.27 8.07 4.57
C ARG A 153 -1.78 9.51 4.38
N SER A 154 -2.36 10.42 5.15
CA SER A 154 -1.86 11.79 5.30
C SER A 154 -0.80 11.86 6.40
N LEU A 155 0.24 12.67 6.17
CA LEU A 155 1.30 13.00 7.11
C LEU A 155 1.28 14.48 7.47
N ASN A 156 1.91 14.83 8.59
CA ASN A 156 2.18 16.21 8.95
C ASN A 156 3.70 16.45 9.04
N PHE A 157 4.09 17.70 8.80
CA PHE A 157 5.46 18.18 8.83
C PHE A 157 5.51 19.46 9.65
N GLU A 158 6.51 19.56 10.51
CA GLU A 158 6.72 20.70 11.40
C GLU A 158 8.03 21.40 11.03
N TYR A 159 8.06 22.71 11.23
CA TYR A 159 9.27 23.49 11.02
C TYR A 159 10.39 22.97 11.95
N SER A 160 11.56 22.72 11.37
CA SER A 160 12.75 22.34 12.14
C SER A 160 13.64 23.55 12.38
N ARG A 161 14.21 24.12 11.31
CA ARG A 161 15.11 25.27 11.34
C ARG A 161 15.21 25.91 9.95
N GLU A 162 15.79 27.10 9.89
CA GLU A 162 16.21 27.71 8.63
C GLU A 162 17.40 26.93 8.05
N THR A 163 17.44 26.84 6.72
CA THR A 163 18.54 26.23 5.96
C THR A 163 19.57 27.25 5.53
#